data_AF-A0A522SN72-F1
#
_entry.id   AF-A0A522SN72-F1
#
_cell.length_a   1.000
_cell.length_b   1.000
_cell.length_c   1.000
_cell.angle_alpha   90.00
_cell.angle_beta   90.00
_cell.angle_gamma   90.00
#
_symmetry.space_group_name_H-M   'P 1'
#
loop_
_entity.id
_entity.type
_entity.pdbx_description
1 polymer ?
#
loop_
_entity_poly.entity_id
_entity_poly.type
_entity_poly.pdbx_seq_one_letter_code
_entity_poly.pdbx_strand_id
1 'polypeptide(L)'
;MATLRRGFKTWCENAAVSYRRDLGLARGAPLDPLLLARHLGILVWSPDEVPGLKQDIIDHLTVDDPDSWDAVTIAAEGMVLIIMNSTPDIGRRNNSLAHELAHIILEHEP
;
A
#
# COMPACT_ATOMS: atom_id res chain seq x y z
N MET A 1 -0.29 -22.42 -10.59
CA MET A 1 -1.17 -21.23 -10.63
C MET A 1 -2.32 -21.46 -9.68
N ALA A 2 -2.48 -20.63 -8.65
CA ALA A 2 -3.63 -20.71 -7.75
C ALA A 2 -4.91 -20.43 -8.55
N THR A 3 -5.92 -21.30 -8.42
CA THR A 3 -7.22 -21.09 -9.05
C THR A 3 -8.02 -20.09 -8.22
N LEU A 4 -8.30 -18.91 -8.77
CA LEU A 4 -9.13 -17.90 -8.12
C LEU A 4 -10.58 -18.38 -8.00
N ARG A 5 -11.24 -18.06 -6.87
CA ARG A 5 -12.66 -18.43 -6.68
C ARG A 5 -13.53 -17.82 -7.77
N ARG A 6 -14.57 -18.54 -8.20
CA ARG A 6 -15.58 -18.00 -9.11
C ARG A 6 -16.17 -16.71 -8.51
N GLY A 7 -16.24 -15.66 -9.31
CA GLY A 7 -16.73 -14.35 -8.87
C GLY A 7 -15.67 -13.43 -8.25
N PHE A 8 -14.41 -13.86 -8.14
CA PHE A 8 -13.32 -13.04 -7.59
C PHE A 8 -13.19 -11.68 -8.31
N LYS A 9 -13.16 -11.68 -9.66
CA LYS A 9 -13.09 -10.43 -10.43
C LYS A 9 -14.26 -9.49 -10.12
N THR A 10 -15.48 -10.01 -10.08
CA THR A 10 -16.68 -9.22 -9.73
C THR A 10 -16.58 -8.65 -8.32
N TRP A 11 -16.05 -9.42 -7.37
CA TRP A 11 -15.79 -8.94 -6.02
C TRP A 11 -14.77 -7.80 -6.00
N CYS A 12 -13.65 -7.91 -6.74
CA CYS A 12 -12.64 -6.84 -6.84
C CYS A 12 -13.23 -5.55 -7.42
N GLU A 13 -14.01 -5.64 -8.50
CA GLU A 13 -14.68 -4.49 -9.10
C GLU A 13 -15.66 -3.84 -8.11
N ASN A 14 -16.44 -4.65 -7.39
CA ASN A 14 -17.39 -4.13 -6.40
C ASN A 14 -16.68 -3.47 -5.20
N ALA A 15 -15.58 -4.06 -4.72
CA ALA A 15 -14.75 -3.46 -3.67
C ALA A 15 -14.19 -2.10 -4.12
N ALA A 16 -13.61 -2.04 -5.32
CA ALA A 16 -13.07 -0.81 -5.89
C ALA A 16 -14.14 0.29 -6.07
N VAL A 17 -15.39 -0.07 -6.39
CA VAL A 17 -16.53 0.87 -6.43
C VAL A 17 -16.97 1.29 -5.03
N SER A 18 -16.99 0.35 -4.07
CA SER A 18 -17.33 0.64 -2.67
C SER A 18 -16.38 1.67 -2.08
N TYR A 19 -15.07 1.44 -2.18
CA TYR A 19 -14.09 2.38 -1.63
C TYR A 19 -14.15 3.77 -2.28
N ARG A 20 -14.41 3.85 -3.58
CA ARG A 20 -14.66 5.15 -4.23
C ARG A 20 -15.87 5.84 -3.62
N ARG A 21 -16.99 5.13 -3.46
CA ARG A 21 -18.19 5.69 -2.81
C ARG A 21 -17.89 6.14 -1.39
N ASP A 22 -17.18 5.34 -0.61
CA ASP A 22 -16.86 5.63 0.79
C ASP A 22 -15.93 6.86 0.92
N LEU A 23 -15.13 7.14 -0.10
CA LEU A 23 -14.32 8.36 -0.25
C LEU A 23 -15.04 9.52 -0.96
N GLY A 24 -16.33 9.40 -1.27
CA GLY A 24 -17.11 10.45 -1.96
C GLY A 24 -16.77 10.63 -3.45
N LEU A 25 -16.12 9.65 -4.07
CA LEU A 25 -15.69 9.67 -5.47
C LEU A 25 -16.74 9.05 -6.41
N ALA A 26 -16.79 9.55 -7.65
CA ALA A 26 -17.58 8.92 -8.71
C ALA A 26 -17.00 7.55 -9.09
N ARG A 27 -17.84 6.65 -9.64
CA ARG A 27 -17.49 5.25 -9.93
C ARG A 27 -16.21 5.07 -10.75
N GLY A 28 -15.95 5.95 -11.72
CA GLY A 28 -14.77 5.90 -12.60
C GLY A 28 -13.67 6.90 -12.24
N ALA A 29 -13.80 7.63 -11.14
CA ALA A 29 -12.82 8.62 -10.74
C ALA A 29 -11.50 7.94 -10.32
N PRO A 30 -10.35 8.62 -10.45
CA PRO A 30 -9.09 8.16 -9.88
C PRO A 30 -9.24 7.88 -8.38
N LEU A 31 -8.70 6.75 -7.93
CA LEU A 31 -8.65 6.38 -6.53
C LEU A 31 -7.22 6.63 -6.03
N ASP A 32 -7.05 7.64 -5.17
CA ASP A 32 -5.77 7.92 -4.54
C ASP A 32 -5.47 6.83 -3.49
N PRO A 33 -4.39 6.04 -3.65
CA PRO A 33 -4.04 4.99 -2.71
C PRO A 33 -3.75 5.52 -1.30
N LEU A 34 -3.21 6.74 -1.17
CA LEU A 34 -2.94 7.34 0.14
C LEU A 34 -4.23 7.72 0.86
N LEU A 35 -5.24 8.21 0.12
CA LEU A 35 -6.58 8.44 0.67
C LEU A 35 -7.22 7.13 1.13
N LEU A 36 -7.07 6.07 0.34
CA LEU A 36 -7.58 4.75 0.69
C LEU A 36 -6.90 4.20 1.95
N ALA A 37 -5.58 4.27 2.04
CA ALA A 37 -4.81 3.84 3.21
C ALA A 37 -5.32 4.53 4.49
N ARG A 38 -5.46 5.87 4.45
CA ARG A 38 -5.99 6.64 5.58
C ARG A 38 -7.41 6.25 5.96
N HIS A 39 -8.28 6.02 4.96
CA HIS A 39 -9.65 5.56 5.20
C HIS A 39 -9.70 4.19 5.88
N LEU A 40 -8.76 3.31 5.55
CA LEU A 40 -8.61 1.98 6.15
C LEU A 40 -7.89 2.00 7.51
N GLY A 41 -7.45 3.17 7.99
CA GLY A 41 -6.69 3.29 9.24
C GLY A 41 -5.26 2.75 9.15
N ILE A 42 -4.72 2.66 7.94
CA ILE A 42 -3.36 2.15 7.67
C ILE A 42 -2.39 3.32 7.68
N LEU A 43 -1.31 3.19 8.46
CA LEU A 43 -0.21 4.15 8.47
C LEU A 43 0.67 3.91 7.24
N VAL A 44 1.13 5.00 6.62
CA VAL A 44 2.07 4.95 5.49
C VAL A 44 3.23 5.87 5.84
N TRP A 45 4.43 5.31 5.94
CA TRP A 45 5.66 6.03 6.30
C TRP A 45 6.75 5.86 5.24
N SER A 46 7.68 6.81 5.16
CA SER A 46 9.02 6.60 4.58
C SER A 46 10.01 6.12 5.66
N PRO A 47 11.20 5.61 5.29
CA PRO A 47 12.17 5.12 6.26
C PRO A 47 12.60 6.18 7.29
N ASP A 48 12.69 7.45 6.89
CA ASP A 48 13.05 8.57 7.76
C ASP A 48 11.97 8.94 8.79
N GLU A 49 10.72 8.51 8.58
CA GLU A 49 9.63 8.68 9.55
C GLU A 49 9.65 7.60 10.65
N VAL A 50 10.48 6.55 10.51
CA VAL A 50 10.58 5.46 11.49
C VAL A 50 11.41 5.89 12.71
N PRO A 51 10.81 5.97 13.91
CA PRO A 51 11.54 6.44 15.09
C PRO A 51 12.67 5.49 15.49
N GLY A 52 13.87 6.06 15.69
CA GLY A 52 15.05 5.31 16.14
C GLY A 52 15.79 4.56 15.03
N LEU A 53 15.35 4.68 13.77
CA LEU A 53 16.13 4.17 12.64
C LEU A 53 17.37 5.04 12.45
N LYS A 54 18.54 4.40 12.34
CA LYS A 54 19.81 5.11 12.18
C LYS A 54 19.98 5.59 10.74
N GLN A 55 20.72 6.69 10.57
CA GLN A 55 20.94 7.28 9.25
C GLN A 55 21.63 6.32 8.27
N ASP A 56 22.60 5.52 8.72
CA ASP A 56 23.26 4.51 7.89
C ASP A 56 22.29 3.45 7.35
N ILE A 57 21.25 3.10 8.11
CA ILE A 57 20.18 2.20 7.66
C ILE A 57 19.25 2.91 6.68
N ILE A 58 18.88 4.16 6.95
CA ILE A 58 18.06 4.95 6.02
C ILE A 58 18.78 5.10 4.67
N ASP A 59 20.07 5.44 4.70
CA ASP A 59 20.92 5.57 3.51
C ASP A 59 21.01 4.23 2.76
N HIS A 60 21.17 3.12 3.48
CA HIS A 60 21.18 1.81 2.82
C HIS A 60 19.87 1.51 2.09
N LEU A 61 18.74 1.79 2.74
CA LEU A 61 17.40 1.53 2.19
C LEU A 61 17.00 2.47 1.05
N THR A 62 17.56 3.68 1.00
CA THR A 62 17.09 4.75 0.08
C THR A 62 18.14 5.23 -0.92
N VAL A 63 19.42 4.91 -0.73
CA VAL A 63 20.54 5.38 -1.56
C VAL A 63 21.42 4.22 -2.02
N ASP A 64 21.85 3.32 -1.13
CA ASP A 64 22.79 2.25 -1.50
C ASP A 64 22.10 1.07 -2.20
N ASP A 65 20.87 0.73 -1.79
CA ASP A 65 20.09 -0.37 -2.37
C ASP A 65 18.59 -0.02 -2.59
N PRO A 66 18.28 1.12 -3.24
CA PRO A 66 16.90 1.60 -3.38
C PRO A 66 16.04 0.76 -4.32
N ASP A 67 16.63 -0.06 -5.19
CA ASP A 67 15.88 -0.83 -6.19
C ASP A 67 15.51 -2.25 -5.71
N SER A 68 16.02 -2.69 -4.56
CA SER A 68 15.78 -4.03 -4.03
C SER A 68 14.45 -4.18 -3.29
N TRP A 69 13.74 -3.08 -3.04
CA TRP A 69 12.45 -3.10 -2.37
C TRP A 69 11.61 -1.84 -2.72
N ASP A 70 10.29 -2.00 -2.78
CA ASP A 70 9.36 -0.89 -3.06
C ASP A 70 8.55 -0.48 -1.82
N ALA A 71 8.11 -1.47 -1.03
CA ALA A 71 7.35 -1.26 0.20
C ALA A 71 7.47 -2.49 1.10
N VAL A 72 7.17 -2.32 2.39
CA VAL A 72 7.00 -3.42 3.34
C VAL A 72 5.77 -3.16 4.21
N THR A 73 4.95 -4.18 4.39
CA THR A 73 3.78 -4.15 5.27
C THR A 73 4.11 -4.84 6.60
N ILE A 74 3.86 -4.14 7.70
CA ILE A 74 4.01 -4.62 9.08
C ILE A 74 2.64 -4.56 9.75
N ALA A 75 2.14 -5.70 10.22
CA ALA A 75 0.92 -5.79 11.01
C ALA A 75 1.27 -6.22 12.44
N ALA A 76 0.98 -5.36 13.42
CA ALA A 76 1.27 -5.61 14.83
C ALA A 76 0.21 -4.94 15.73
N GLU A 77 -0.21 -5.64 16.78
CA GLU A 77 -1.12 -5.11 17.82
C GLU A 77 -2.41 -4.46 17.27
N GLY A 78 -2.95 -4.97 16.16
CA GLY A 78 -4.15 -4.42 15.53
C GLY A 78 -3.92 -3.15 14.70
N MET A 79 -2.67 -2.72 14.54
CA MET A 79 -2.25 -1.66 13.64
C MET A 79 -1.58 -2.26 12.39
N VAL A 80 -1.73 -1.56 11.27
CA VAL A 80 -1.04 -1.87 10.02
C VAL A 80 -0.25 -0.65 9.58
N LEU A 81 1.05 -0.85 9.36
CA LEU A 81 2.00 0.14 8.87
C LEU A 81 2.57 -0.36 7.55
N ILE A 82 2.52 0.48 6.52
CA ILE A 82 3.24 0.31 5.27
C ILE A 82 4.42 1.27 5.29
N ILE A 83 5.63 0.76 5.17
CA ILE A 83 6.82 1.58 4.95
C ILE A 83 7.10 1.54 3.45
N MET A 84 7.05 2.69 2.80
CA MET A 84 7.32 2.86 1.37
C MET A 84 8.77 3.23 1.18
N ASN A 85 9.44 2.62 0.20
CA ASN A 85 10.70 3.17 -0.26
C ASN A 85 10.43 4.55 -0.91
N SER A 86 11.36 5.48 -0.74
CA SER A 86 11.31 6.84 -1.27
C SER A 86 11.59 6.84 -2.78
N THR A 87 10.74 6.16 -3.57
CA THR A 87 10.83 6.17 -5.04
C THR A 87 10.39 7.54 -5.57
N PRO A 88 11.19 8.23 -6.40
CA PRO A 88 10.83 9.55 -6.94
C PRO A 88 9.71 9.49 -7.98
N ASP A 89 9.48 8.34 -8.61
CA ASP A 89 8.37 8.16 -9.54
C ASP A 89 7.03 7.96 -8.80
N ILE A 90 6.15 8.95 -8.93
CA ILE A 90 4.82 8.96 -8.30
C ILE A 90 3.96 7.79 -8.82
N GLY A 91 4.11 7.41 -10.09
CA GLY A 91 3.35 6.32 -10.70
C GLY A 91 3.65 4.98 -10.04
N ARG A 92 4.93 4.64 -9.93
CA ARG A 92 5.44 3.45 -9.25
C ARG A 92 5.07 3.46 -7.78
N ARG A 93 5.27 4.57 -7.07
CA ARG A 93 4.88 4.68 -5.66
C ARG A 93 3.38 4.40 -5.44
N ASN A 94 2.53 4.99 -6.28
CA ASN A 94 1.08 4.74 -6.21
C ASN A 94 0.72 3.29 -6.54
N ASN A 95 1.43 2.67 -7.50
CA ASN A 95 1.24 1.27 -7.84
C ASN A 95 1.65 0.35 -6.69
N SER A 96 2.83 0.55 -6.09
CA SER A 96 3.33 -0.22 -4.96
C SER A 96 2.40 -0.07 -3.74
N LEU A 97 1.95 1.15 -3.41
CA LEU A 97 1.00 1.33 -2.32
C LEU A 97 -0.34 0.64 -2.61
N ALA A 98 -0.86 0.74 -3.83
CA ALA A 98 -2.10 0.05 -4.22
C ALA A 98 -1.94 -1.49 -4.15
N HIS A 99 -0.76 -2.01 -4.44
CA HIS A 99 -0.43 -3.43 -4.32
C HIS A 99 -0.48 -3.89 -2.87
N GLU A 100 0.21 -3.20 -1.95
CA GLU A 100 0.17 -3.49 -0.51
C GLU A 100 -1.26 -3.39 0.06
N LEU A 101 -2.00 -2.36 -0.33
CA LEU A 101 -3.41 -2.22 0.08
C LEU A 101 -4.26 -3.39 -0.42
N ALA A 102 -3.98 -3.94 -1.61
CA ALA A 102 -4.69 -5.12 -2.09
C ALA A 102 -4.40 -6.36 -1.24
N HIS A 103 -3.15 -6.57 -0.78
CA HIS A 103 -2.81 -7.63 0.17
C HIS A 103 -3.64 -7.51 1.46
N ILE A 104 -3.72 -6.30 2.02
CA ILE A 104 -4.45 -6.03 3.26
C ILE A 104 -5.96 -6.22 3.07
N ILE A 105 -6.55 -5.66 2.01
CA ILE A 105 -7.98 -5.77 1.70
C ILE A 105 -8.40 -7.23 1.44
N LEU A 106 -7.50 -8.02 0.84
CA LEU A 106 -7.75 -9.44 0.57
C LEU A 106 -7.43 -10.34 1.76
N GLU A 107 -6.87 -9.80 2.85
CA GLU A 107 -6.31 -10.57 3.97
C GLU A 107 -5.34 -11.66 3.47
N HIS A 108 -4.51 -11.31 2.48
CA HIS A 108 -3.60 -12.22 1.80
C HIS A 108 -2.16 -11.96 2.25
N GLU A 109 -1.49 -13.01 2.74
CA GLU A 109 -0.04 -12.97 2.97
C GLU A 109 0.70 -12.77 1.63
N PRO A 110 1.67 -11.83 1.55
CA PRO A 110 2.49 -11.58 0.37
C PRO A 110 3.32 -12.78 -0.11
#